data_AF-A0A915NNZ1-F1
#
_entry.id   AF-A0A915NNZ1-F1
#
_cell.length_a   1.000
_cell.length_b   1.000
_cell.length_c   1.000
_cell.angle_alpha   90.00
_cell.angle_beta   90.00
_cell.angle_gamma   90.00
#
_symmetry.space_group_name_H-M   'P 1'
#
loop_
_entity.id
_entity.type
_entity.pdbx_description
1 polymer ?
#
loop_
_entity_poly.entity_id
_entity_poly.type
_entity_poly.pdbx_seq_one_letter_code
_entity_poly.pdbx_strand_id
1 'polypeptide(L)'
;MVSTISTLRLFYRLFIIKRTATRLASLDTSIASPSSSSSNKFNRYDTNLKLVEALNNENFDQIGSPLILGNKTQKDYVELFREQLDSEEAFFTMIKNTTRTSELEPMEKLIESWEWKEHIEENLNRIIAEKPMSKELRTFFNNIDTKECADNLLLLLQSILCRGQRSVPIVELNKIFPRIIINLYRDPFFRLLSVEYKKNIELLFKEYVKYYLDKNISKRYTIRDWWYKCASQLQLPPNYFPQFEEFFKTPIQDISNLFISFLIEHCEFPLYRGTKNESSTGKKRWQHAFSIGEVQIEELNPHEGLGYKTNFCKMLKVHYHISEIYCSRHQFEYLYFESHLLPMKVPPRPWLDRGKCGPNYFFKSKLIRDMDEYPHLNLNSELLDKRIENKIQARPVFDALNDLGSTPWKINEVRNNF
;
A
#
# COMPACT_ATOMS: atom_id res chain seq x y z
N MET A 1 -38.35 5.26 -5.68
CA MET A 1 -37.99 6.65 -6.03
C MET A 1 -36.78 7.23 -5.25
N VAL A 2 -36.23 6.51 -4.25
CA VAL A 2 -35.08 6.98 -3.42
C VAL A 2 -33.71 6.44 -3.91
N SER A 3 -33.67 5.37 -4.72
CA SER A 3 -32.40 4.84 -5.30
C SER A 3 -31.89 5.63 -6.52
N THR A 4 -32.76 6.37 -7.21
CA THR A 4 -32.37 7.21 -8.36
C THR A 4 -31.64 8.48 -7.92
N ILE A 5 -31.99 9.07 -6.78
CA ILE A 5 -31.37 10.32 -6.27
C ILE A 5 -29.97 10.07 -5.68
N SER A 6 -29.74 8.88 -5.10
CA SER A 6 -28.44 8.45 -4.57
C SER A 6 -27.45 8.15 -5.70
N THR A 7 -27.91 7.48 -6.75
CA THR A 7 -27.14 7.26 -7.99
C THR A 7 -26.83 8.59 -8.68
N LEU A 8 -27.78 9.53 -8.77
CA LEU A 8 -27.55 10.86 -9.36
C LEU A 8 -26.56 11.74 -8.58
N ARG A 9 -26.52 11.68 -7.24
CA ARG A 9 -25.53 12.43 -6.43
C ARG A 9 -24.14 11.81 -6.49
N LEU A 10 -24.05 10.47 -6.57
CA LEU A 10 -22.81 9.76 -6.83
C LEU A 10 -22.32 10.08 -8.25
N PHE A 11 -23.19 10.03 -9.25
CA PHE A 11 -22.91 10.52 -10.61
C PHE A 11 -22.51 11.99 -10.65
N TYR A 12 -23.13 12.87 -9.86
CA TYR A 12 -22.76 14.29 -9.82
C TYR A 12 -21.38 14.50 -9.19
N ARG A 13 -21.06 13.77 -8.11
CA ARG A 13 -19.72 13.78 -7.50
C ARG A 13 -18.69 13.13 -8.42
N LEU A 14 -19.02 12.02 -9.09
CA LEU A 14 -18.17 11.34 -10.07
C LEU A 14 -18.02 12.13 -11.37
N PHE A 15 -19.01 12.91 -11.77
CA PHE A 15 -18.98 13.83 -12.91
C PHE A 15 -18.13 15.06 -12.57
N ILE A 16 -18.23 15.59 -11.35
CA ILE A 16 -17.30 16.59 -10.84
C ILE A 16 -15.89 16.01 -10.74
N ILE A 17 -15.69 14.77 -10.31
CA ILE A 17 -14.38 14.11 -10.28
C ILE A 17 -13.86 13.86 -11.69
N LYS A 18 -14.69 13.41 -12.64
CA LYS A 18 -14.31 13.24 -14.04
C LYS A 18 -13.90 14.59 -14.61
N ARG A 19 -14.69 15.64 -14.40
CA ARG A 19 -14.39 17.01 -14.86
C ARG A 19 -13.17 17.62 -14.16
N THR A 20 -12.94 17.32 -12.88
CA THR A 20 -11.78 17.78 -12.10
C THR A 20 -10.52 16.98 -12.43
N ALA A 21 -10.64 15.68 -12.69
CA ALA A 21 -9.57 14.80 -13.17
C ALA A 21 -9.21 15.15 -14.62
N THR A 22 -10.19 15.45 -15.48
CA THR A 22 -9.94 15.98 -16.84
C THR A 22 -9.36 17.39 -16.79
N ARG A 23 -9.76 18.26 -15.84
CA ARG A 23 -9.13 19.57 -15.64
C ARG A 23 -7.70 19.47 -15.09
N LEU A 24 -7.45 18.62 -14.08
CA LEU A 24 -6.13 18.35 -13.52
C LEU A 24 -5.22 17.67 -14.55
N ALA A 25 -5.76 16.72 -15.34
CA ALA A 25 -5.09 16.14 -16.49
C ALA A 25 -4.77 17.22 -17.53
N SER A 26 -5.72 18.13 -17.85
CA SER A 26 -5.51 19.20 -18.83
C SER A 26 -4.45 20.23 -18.41
N LEU A 27 -4.29 20.46 -17.10
CA LEU A 27 -3.27 21.32 -16.49
C LEU A 27 -1.89 20.66 -16.43
N ASP A 28 -1.82 19.33 -16.37
CA ASP A 28 -0.56 18.58 -16.41
C ASP A 28 -0.18 18.17 -17.86
N THR A 29 -1.14 18.07 -18.80
CA THR A 29 -0.90 17.82 -20.24
C THR A 29 -0.59 19.09 -21.05
N SER A 30 -0.95 20.28 -20.57
CA SER A 30 -0.52 21.54 -21.22
C SER A 30 1.01 21.73 -21.22
N ILE A 31 1.72 20.95 -20.39
CA ILE A 31 3.18 20.87 -20.31
C ILE A 31 3.75 19.85 -21.33
N ALA A 32 2.93 18.89 -21.78
CA ALA A 32 3.34 17.81 -22.69
C ALA A 32 3.13 18.13 -24.18
N SER A 33 2.46 19.25 -24.51
CA SER A 33 2.36 19.73 -25.88
C SER A 33 3.61 20.53 -26.25
N PRO A 34 4.48 20.06 -27.16
CA PRO A 34 5.41 20.96 -27.79
C PRO A 34 4.58 21.86 -28.71
N SER A 35 4.47 23.14 -28.36
CA SER A 35 4.09 24.14 -29.35
C SER A 35 5.10 24.06 -30.49
N SER A 36 4.62 23.67 -31.66
CA SER A 36 5.37 23.58 -32.90
C SER A 36 5.69 24.98 -33.41
N SER A 37 6.60 25.69 -32.73
CA SER A 37 7.28 26.88 -33.27
C SER A 37 8.28 27.42 -32.24
N SER A 38 9.52 27.61 -32.70
CA SER A 38 10.67 28.23 -32.03
C SER A 38 11.54 27.35 -31.13
N SER A 39 12.85 27.47 -31.36
CA SER A 39 14.00 26.78 -30.78
C SER A 39 14.23 27.07 -29.29
N ASN A 40 13.24 26.82 -28.43
CA ASN A 40 13.45 26.89 -26.99
C ASN A 40 14.04 25.56 -26.52
N LYS A 41 15.31 25.60 -26.10
CA LYS A 41 15.97 24.52 -25.36
C LYS A 41 15.07 24.14 -24.18
N PHE A 42 14.52 22.93 -24.19
CA PHE A 42 13.80 22.40 -23.04
C PHE A 42 14.82 22.14 -21.93
N ASN A 43 14.85 23.00 -20.92
CA ASN A 43 15.71 22.79 -19.76
C ASN A 43 15.07 21.72 -18.86
N ARG A 44 15.82 20.64 -18.60
CA ARG A 44 15.41 19.49 -17.78
C ARG A 44 15.15 19.92 -16.33
N TYR A 45 16.06 20.74 -15.81
CA TYR A 45 16.07 21.32 -14.47
C TYR A 45 15.98 22.85 -14.53
N ASP A 46 15.50 23.44 -13.44
CA ASP A 46 15.45 24.90 -13.27
C ASP A 46 16.84 25.51 -13.44
N THR A 47 16.97 26.52 -14.30
CA THR A 47 18.24 27.19 -14.60
C THR A 47 18.83 27.93 -13.41
N ASN A 48 18.01 28.21 -12.38
CA ASN A 48 18.49 28.83 -11.14
C ASN A 48 19.24 27.84 -10.24
N LEU A 49 19.18 26.53 -10.53
CA LEU A 49 19.84 25.49 -9.74
C LEU A 49 21.27 25.24 -10.23
N LYS A 50 22.21 26.04 -9.72
CA LYS A 50 23.64 25.99 -10.11
C LYS A 50 24.31 24.62 -9.97
N LEU A 51 23.93 23.84 -8.95
CA LEU A 51 24.55 22.53 -8.68
C LEU A 51 24.21 21.46 -9.72
N VAL A 52 23.14 21.66 -10.50
CA VAL A 52 22.66 20.71 -11.52
C VAL A 52 22.62 21.34 -12.91
N GLU A 53 23.24 22.52 -13.07
CA GLU A 53 23.24 23.25 -14.33
C GLU A 53 23.97 22.47 -15.44
N ALA A 54 25.08 21.82 -15.10
CA ALA A 54 25.76 20.88 -16.00
C ALA A 54 24.79 19.78 -16.46
N LEU A 55 23.83 19.40 -15.61
CA LEU A 55 22.85 18.37 -15.92
C LEU A 55 21.80 18.76 -16.97
N ASN A 56 21.72 20.03 -17.34
CA ASN A 56 20.87 20.52 -18.43
C ASN A 56 21.54 20.50 -19.80
N ASN A 57 22.87 20.59 -19.83
CA ASN A 57 23.63 20.83 -21.07
C ASN A 57 24.39 19.59 -21.57
N GLU A 58 24.65 18.63 -20.69
CA GLU A 58 25.31 17.39 -21.08
C GLU A 58 24.30 16.40 -21.69
N ASN A 59 24.65 15.84 -22.85
CA ASN A 59 24.06 14.58 -23.30
C ASN A 59 24.55 13.51 -22.32
N PHE A 60 23.77 13.27 -21.25
CA PHE A 60 24.19 12.49 -20.07
C PHE A 60 24.80 11.12 -20.31
N ASP A 61 24.75 10.58 -21.53
CA ASP A 61 25.20 9.23 -21.76
C ASP A 61 25.61 9.01 -23.22
N GLN A 62 26.91 9.10 -23.54
CA GLN A 62 27.41 8.42 -24.73
C GLN A 62 27.24 6.88 -24.61
N ILE A 63 27.09 6.36 -23.38
CA ILE A 63 27.10 4.94 -23.01
C ILE A 63 25.67 4.34 -22.93
N GLY A 64 24.67 5.15 -22.60
CA GLY A 64 23.27 4.76 -22.33
C GLY A 64 23.05 4.40 -20.85
N SER A 65 21.80 4.36 -20.39
CA SER A 65 21.51 4.09 -18.98
C SER A 65 22.04 2.71 -18.55
N PRO A 66 22.69 2.59 -17.37
CA PRO A 66 23.17 1.32 -16.83
C PRO A 66 22.03 0.37 -16.42
N LEU A 67 20.78 0.85 -16.47
CA LEU A 67 19.59 0.09 -16.07
C LEU A 67 19.08 -0.87 -17.16
N ILE A 68 19.71 -0.89 -18.33
CA ILE A 68 19.29 -1.73 -19.45
C ILE A 68 19.76 -3.17 -19.24
N LEU A 69 18.80 -4.07 -19.00
CA LEU A 69 19.04 -5.50 -18.88
C LEU A 69 18.97 -6.17 -20.25
N GLY A 70 20.13 -6.50 -20.83
CA GLY A 70 20.23 -7.07 -22.18
C GLY A 70 19.55 -8.43 -22.38
N ASN A 71 19.09 -9.08 -21.32
CA ASN A 71 18.44 -10.39 -21.34
C ASN A 71 16.92 -10.35 -21.14
N LYS A 72 16.31 -9.16 -21.04
CA LYS A 72 14.85 -9.01 -20.86
C LYS A 72 14.22 -8.36 -22.08
N THR A 73 13.08 -8.89 -22.49
CA THR A 73 12.24 -8.34 -23.57
C THR A 73 11.10 -7.52 -22.98
N GLN A 74 10.44 -6.71 -23.82
CA GLN A 74 9.23 -6.00 -23.42
C GLN A 74 8.14 -6.95 -22.92
N LYS A 75 8.03 -8.15 -23.52
CA LYS A 75 7.04 -9.15 -23.13
C LYS A 75 7.31 -9.66 -21.71
N ASP A 76 8.57 -9.98 -21.40
CA ASP A 76 8.96 -10.45 -20.06
C ASP A 76 8.61 -9.42 -18.97
N TYR A 77 8.86 -8.13 -19.24
CA TYR A 77 8.50 -7.07 -18.31
C TYR A 77 6.98 -6.93 -18.13
N VAL A 78 6.19 -7.08 -19.20
CA VAL A 78 4.72 -6.99 -19.11
C VAL A 78 4.16 -8.18 -18.32
N GLU A 79 4.74 -9.37 -18.45
CA GLU A 79 4.36 -10.53 -17.63
C GLU A 79 4.68 -10.29 -16.15
N LEU A 80 5.90 -9.84 -15.84
CA LEU A 80 6.29 -9.45 -14.47
C LEU A 80 5.44 -8.29 -13.94
N PHE A 81 4.99 -7.39 -14.81
CA PHE A 81 4.13 -6.27 -14.43
C PHE A 81 2.75 -6.74 -13.99
N ARG A 82 2.16 -7.72 -14.68
CA ARG A 82 0.88 -8.32 -14.25
C ARG A 82 1.03 -8.99 -12.89
N GLU A 83 2.11 -9.75 -12.69
CA GLU A 83 2.40 -10.34 -11.38
C GLU A 83 2.61 -9.28 -10.28
N GLN A 84 3.24 -8.14 -10.61
CA GLN A 84 3.41 -7.03 -9.69
C GLN A 84 2.06 -6.40 -9.34
N LEU A 85 1.19 -6.18 -10.33
CA LEU A 85 -0.15 -5.67 -10.11
C LEU A 85 -0.94 -6.61 -9.19
N ASP A 86 -0.95 -7.91 -9.48
CA ASP A 86 -1.64 -8.89 -8.64
C ASP A 86 -1.08 -8.94 -7.21
N SER A 87 0.24 -8.77 -7.05
CA SER A 87 0.89 -8.67 -5.73
C SER A 87 0.51 -7.39 -4.99
N GLU A 88 0.40 -6.24 -5.66
CA GLU A 88 -0.06 -4.99 -5.05
C GLU A 88 -1.55 -5.05 -4.66
N GLU A 89 -2.35 -5.83 -5.37
CA GLU A 89 -3.75 -6.07 -5.01
C GLU A 89 -3.87 -6.99 -3.80
N ALA A 90 -3.03 -8.02 -3.71
CA ALA A 90 -2.91 -8.83 -2.53
C ALA A 90 -2.40 -7.97 -1.35
N PHE A 91 -3.17 -7.90 -0.27
CA PHE A 91 -2.75 -7.11 0.90
C PHE A 91 -1.51 -7.73 1.58
N PHE A 92 -1.48 -9.06 1.70
CA PHE A 92 -0.35 -9.83 2.19
C PHE A 92 0.20 -10.79 1.13
N THR A 93 1.52 -10.95 1.13
CA THR A 93 2.23 -12.00 0.40
C THR A 93 2.70 -13.05 1.40
N MET A 94 2.31 -14.30 1.14
CA MET A 94 2.71 -15.46 1.92
C MET A 94 4.03 -16.01 1.38
N ILE A 95 5.04 -16.10 2.25
CA ILE A 95 6.37 -16.66 1.92
C ILE A 95 6.58 -17.92 2.74
N LYS A 96 6.93 -19.03 2.11
CA LYS A 96 7.15 -20.31 2.82
C LYS A 96 8.15 -20.14 3.95
N ASN A 97 7.76 -20.56 5.15
CA ASN A 97 8.59 -20.53 6.33
C ASN A 97 9.65 -21.64 6.26
N THR A 98 10.87 -21.26 5.88
CA THR A 98 11.99 -22.20 5.77
C THR A 98 12.61 -22.58 7.12
N THR A 99 12.24 -21.90 8.20
CA THR A 99 12.73 -22.18 9.56
C THR A 99 11.75 -23.01 10.39
N ARG A 100 10.61 -23.41 9.81
CA ARG A 100 9.65 -24.31 10.46
C ARG A 100 10.29 -25.68 10.70
N THR A 101 10.23 -26.14 11.94
CA THR A 101 10.74 -27.44 12.40
C THR A 101 9.65 -28.36 12.96
N SER A 102 8.43 -27.87 13.13
CA SER A 102 7.32 -28.68 13.64
C SER A 102 6.84 -29.69 12.61
N GLU A 103 6.46 -30.88 13.05
CA GLU A 103 5.77 -31.89 12.24
C GLU A 103 4.25 -31.91 12.51
N LEU A 104 3.77 -31.07 13.43
CA LEU A 104 2.34 -30.94 13.73
C LEU A 104 1.61 -30.21 12.61
N GLU A 105 0.28 -30.25 12.66
CA GLU A 105 -0.55 -29.44 11.78
C GLU A 105 -0.16 -27.94 11.87
N PRO A 106 0.03 -27.22 10.74
CA PRO A 106 0.39 -25.80 10.76
C PRO A 106 -0.64 -24.92 11.47
N MET A 107 -0.17 -23.82 12.03
CA MET A 107 -1.00 -22.86 12.77
C MET A 107 -2.15 -22.30 11.92
N GLU A 108 -1.95 -22.16 10.61
CA GLU A 108 -2.96 -21.72 9.66
C GLU A 108 -4.19 -22.64 9.66
N LYS A 109 -3.98 -23.95 9.65
CA LYS A 109 -5.06 -24.96 9.67
C LYS A 109 -5.77 -25.03 11.01
N LEU A 110 -5.03 -24.83 12.11
CA LEU A 110 -5.66 -24.70 13.42
C LEU A 110 -6.60 -23.49 13.47
N ILE A 111 -6.15 -22.33 12.97
CA ILE A 111 -6.98 -21.12 12.92
C ILE A 111 -8.21 -21.35 12.04
N GLU A 112 -8.05 -22.03 10.90
CA GLU A 112 -9.18 -22.42 10.05
C GLU A 112 -10.19 -23.29 10.81
N SER A 113 -9.72 -24.25 11.62
CA SER A 113 -10.59 -25.08 12.47
C SER A 113 -11.31 -24.33 13.59
N TRP A 114 -10.91 -23.09 13.88
CA TRP A 114 -11.58 -22.21 14.84
C TRP A 114 -12.66 -21.32 14.21
N GLU A 115 -12.85 -21.44 12.89
CA GLU A 115 -13.93 -20.80 12.13
C GLU A 115 -13.93 -19.26 12.28
N TRP A 116 -12.76 -18.65 12.48
CA TRP A 116 -12.65 -17.20 12.68
C TRP A 116 -13.16 -16.41 11.48
N LYS A 117 -12.91 -16.90 10.26
CA LYS A 117 -13.35 -16.24 9.03
C LYS A 117 -14.87 -16.21 8.96
N GLU A 118 -15.50 -17.36 9.15
CA GLU A 118 -16.94 -17.57 9.10
C GLU A 118 -17.62 -16.68 10.15
N HIS A 119 -17.13 -16.69 11.39
CA HIS A 119 -17.64 -15.83 12.44
C HIS A 119 -17.49 -14.34 12.10
N ILE A 120 -16.36 -13.90 11.54
CA ILE A 120 -16.17 -12.50 11.11
C ILE A 120 -17.16 -12.14 9.99
N GLU A 121 -17.31 -13.00 8.97
CA GLU A 121 -18.20 -12.79 7.83
C GLU A 121 -19.67 -12.70 8.25
N GLU A 122 -20.14 -13.64 9.06
CA GLU A 122 -21.51 -13.65 9.59
C GLU A 122 -21.83 -12.38 10.39
N ASN A 123 -20.89 -11.96 11.25
CA ASN A 123 -21.06 -10.76 12.06
C ASN A 123 -21.00 -9.46 11.23
N LEU A 124 -20.16 -9.41 10.20
CA LEU A 124 -20.17 -8.32 9.22
C LEU A 124 -21.55 -8.22 8.55
N ASN A 125 -22.07 -9.32 8.02
CA ASN A 125 -23.39 -9.36 7.38
C ASN A 125 -24.50 -8.89 8.34
N ARG A 126 -24.46 -9.35 9.60
CA ARG A 126 -25.41 -8.93 10.64
C ARG A 126 -25.34 -7.43 10.91
N ILE A 127 -24.15 -6.86 11.09
CA ILE A 127 -23.97 -5.43 11.35
C ILE A 127 -24.47 -4.57 10.19
N ILE A 128 -24.24 -5.01 8.95
CA ILE A 128 -24.69 -4.30 7.76
C ILE A 128 -26.23 -4.28 7.68
N ALA A 129 -26.88 -5.39 8.06
CA ALA A 129 -28.34 -5.51 8.06
C ALA A 129 -29.00 -4.74 9.21
N GLU A 130 -28.46 -4.84 10.43
CA GLU A 130 -29.19 -4.50 11.66
C GLU A 130 -28.77 -3.16 12.30
N LYS A 131 -27.50 -2.76 12.19
CA LYS A 131 -27.03 -1.57 12.93
C LYS A 131 -27.38 -0.27 12.20
N PRO A 132 -27.84 0.78 12.93
CA PRO A 132 -27.84 2.12 12.39
C PRO A 132 -26.39 2.55 12.15
N MET A 133 -26.11 3.04 10.94
CA MET A 133 -24.77 3.47 10.53
C MET A 133 -24.87 4.85 9.89
N SER A 134 -23.78 5.61 9.91
CA SER A 134 -23.68 6.81 9.07
C SER A 134 -23.89 6.45 7.61
N LYS A 135 -24.30 7.44 6.81
CA LYS A 135 -24.60 7.23 5.39
C LYS A 135 -23.36 6.78 4.62
N GLU A 136 -22.20 7.29 5.01
CA GLU A 136 -20.88 7.01 4.46
C GLU A 136 -20.50 5.54 4.70
N LEU A 137 -20.63 5.07 5.95
CA LEU A 137 -20.37 3.67 6.31
C LEU A 137 -21.32 2.72 5.58
N ARG A 138 -22.62 3.05 5.54
CA ARG A 138 -23.60 2.23 4.81
C ARG A 138 -23.28 2.14 3.32
N THR A 139 -22.79 3.22 2.72
CA THR A 139 -22.37 3.22 1.31
C THR A 139 -21.16 2.33 1.10
N PHE A 140 -20.16 2.38 1.99
CA PHE A 140 -19.00 1.49 1.92
C PHE A 140 -19.43 0.02 2.00
N PHE A 141 -20.13 -0.35 3.07
CA PHE A 141 -20.50 -1.75 3.31
C PHE A 141 -21.44 -2.34 2.25
N ASN A 142 -22.30 -1.54 1.63
CA ASN A 142 -23.17 -2.00 0.54
C ASN A 142 -22.42 -2.34 -0.77
N ASN A 143 -21.16 -1.94 -0.90
CA ASN A 143 -20.39 -2.10 -2.14
C ASN A 143 -19.18 -3.03 -2.00
N ILE A 144 -18.87 -3.52 -0.80
CA ILE A 144 -17.78 -4.47 -0.59
C ILE A 144 -18.30 -5.91 -0.52
N ASP A 145 -17.42 -6.86 -0.82
CA ASP A 145 -17.65 -8.27 -0.54
C ASP A 145 -17.26 -8.56 0.92
N THR A 146 -18.23 -9.02 1.72
CA THR A 146 -18.01 -9.33 3.15
C THR A 146 -17.11 -10.54 3.34
N LYS A 147 -17.11 -11.48 2.40
CA LYS A 147 -16.21 -12.63 2.40
C LYS A 147 -14.77 -12.19 2.15
N GLU A 148 -14.55 -11.33 1.16
CA GLU A 148 -13.23 -10.75 0.88
C GLU A 148 -12.72 -9.92 2.08
N CYS A 149 -13.62 -9.19 2.75
CA CYS A 149 -13.30 -8.46 3.98
C CYS A 149 -12.83 -9.42 5.10
N ALA A 150 -13.58 -10.49 5.35
CA ALA A 150 -13.23 -11.50 6.34
C ALA A 150 -11.89 -12.19 6.02
N ASP A 151 -11.63 -12.49 4.73
CA ASP A 151 -10.36 -13.05 4.27
C ASP A 151 -9.17 -12.11 4.57
N ASN A 152 -9.30 -10.82 4.27
CA ASN A 152 -8.25 -9.85 4.57
C ASN A 152 -8.00 -9.67 6.08
N LEU A 153 -9.07 -9.70 6.90
CA LEU A 153 -8.94 -9.64 8.36
C LEU A 153 -8.30 -10.91 8.93
N LEU A 154 -8.62 -12.08 8.38
CA LEU A 154 -7.96 -13.34 8.77
C LEU A 154 -6.47 -13.31 8.45
N LEU A 155 -6.09 -12.87 7.25
CA LEU A 155 -4.67 -12.72 6.88
C LEU A 155 -3.95 -11.74 7.80
N LEU A 156 -4.61 -10.63 8.20
CA LEU A 156 -4.06 -9.72 9.19
C LEU A 156 -3.83 -10.41 10.54
N LEU A 157 -4.79 -11.18 11.04
CA LEU A 157 -4.66 -11.94 12.29
C LEU A 157 -3.52 -12.95 12.21
N GLN A 158 -3.44 -13.72 11.12
CA GLN A 158 -2.33 -14.65 10.89
C GLN A 158 -0.99 -13.91 10.88
N SER A 159 -0.90 -12.75 10.24
CA SER A 159 0.31 -11.92 10.24
C SER A 159 0.71 -11.44 11.64
N ILE A 160 -0.25 -11.04 12.47
CA ILE A 160 -0.03 -10.62 13.85
C ILE A 160 0.52 -11.78 14.69
N LEU A 161 -0.10 -12.95 14.58
CA LEU A 161 0.30 -14.14 15.32
C LEU A 161 1.65 -14.69 14.85
N CYS A 162 1.92 -14.62 13.55
CA CYS A 162 3.16 -15.09 12.92
C CYS A 162 4.39 -14.31 13.40
N ARG A 163 4.23 -13.04 13.80
CA ARG A 163 5.32 -12.22 14.37
C ARG A 163 5.80 -12.71 15.74
N GLY A 164 5.03 -13.57 16.42
CA GLY A 164 5.37 -14.08 17.76
C GLY A 164 5.30 -13.03 18.89
N GLN A 165 4.80 -11.83 18.61
CA GLN A 165 4.65 -10.79 19.62
C GLN A 165 3.40 -11.04 20.47
N ARG A 166 3.52 -10.86 21.80
CA ARG A 166 2.38 -11.00 22.73
C ARG A 166 1.41 -9.82 22.66
N SER A 167 1.83 -8.70 22.11
CA SER A 167 1.02 -7.49 22.00
C SER A 167 1.48 -6.63 20.83
N VAL A 168 0.52 -6.05 20.11
CA VAL A 168 0.76 -5.16 18.97
C VAL A 168 0.14 -3.78 19.24
N PRO A 169 0.85 -2.66 19.01
CA PRO A 169 0.26 -1.33 19.14
C PRO A 169 -0.95 -1.14 18.24
N ILE A 170 -2.05 -0.63 18.78
CA ILE A 170 -3.26 -0.31 17.98
C ILE A 170 -2.93 0.75 16.92
N VAL A 171 -1.99 1.66 17.20
CA VAL A 171 -1.51 2.66 16.23
C VAL A 171 -0.93 2.00 14.98
N GLU A 172 -0.29 0.84 15.11
CA GLU A 172 0.23 0.09 13.97
C GLU A 172 -0.90 -0.52 13.14
N LEU A 173 -1.91 -1.11 13.79
CA LEU A 173 -3.10 -1.62 13.11
C LEU A 173 -3.84 -0.49 12.36
N ASN A 174 -3.90 0.71 12.93
CA ASN A 174 -4.48 1.88 12.29
C ASN A 174 -3.65 2.39 11.09
N LYS A 175 -2.40 1.96 10.90
CA LYS A 175 -1.63 2.20 9.66
C LYS A 175 -1.99 1.17 8.57
N ILE A 176 -2.41 -0.03 8.97
CA ILE A 176 -2.74 -1.17 8.11
C ILE A 176 -4.19 -1.11 7.62
N PHE A 177 -5.17 -0.93 8.52
CA PHE A 177 -6.60 -0.95 8.18
C PHE A 177 -7.01 0.00 7.06
N PRO A 178 -6.53 1.26 7.00
CA PRO A 178 -6.79 2.15 5.88
C PRO A 178 -6.60 1.51 4.52
N ARG A 179 -5.54 0.72 4.39
CA ARG A 179 -5.16 0.10 3.12
C ARG A 179 -6.03 -1.11 2.79
N ILE A 180 -6.40 -1.92 3.78
CA ILE A 180 -7.41 -2.99 3.61
C ILE A 180 -8.73 -2.37 3.11
N ILE A 181 -9.19 -1.30 3.76
CA ILE A 181 -10.43 -0.59 3.41
C ILE A 181 -10.38 -0.05 1.97
N ILE A 182 -9.27 0.61 1.61
CA ILE A 182 -9.04 1.14 0.26
C ILE A 182 -9.06 0.01 -0.79
N ASN A 183 -8.44 -1.14 -0.50
CA ASN A 183 -8.42 -2.29 -1.41
C ASN A 183 -9.81 -2.85 -1.67
N LEU A 184 -10.56 -3.13 -0.60
CA LEU A 184 -11.92 -3.68 -0.69
C LEU A 184 -12.86 -2.79 -1.53
N TYR A 185 -12.64 -1.47 -1.50
CA TYR A 185 -13.48 -0.52 -2.24
C TYR A 185 -12.96 -0.15 -3.64
N ARG A 186 -11.70 -0.46 -3.95
CA ARG A 186 -11.04 -0.06 -5.21
C ARG A 186 -11.80 -0.56 -6.43
N ASP A 187 -12.06 -1.86 -6.50
CA ASP A 187 -12.68 -2.48 -7.67
C ASP A 187 -14.16 -2.07 -7.82
N PRO A 188 -14.98 -2.05 -6.75
CA PRO A 188 -16.30 -1.41 -6.79
C PRO A 188 -16.25 0.02 -7.34
N PHE A 189 -15.27 0.82 -6.89
CA PHE A 189 -15.10 2.20 -7.34
C PHE A 189 -14.71 2.31 -8.83
N PHE A 190 -13.80 1.46 -9.31
CA PHE A 190 -13.39 1.44 -10.72
C PHE A 190 -14.54 0.98 -11.64
N ARG A 191 -15.31 -0.04 -11.22
CA ARG A 191 -16.51 -0.48 -11.94
C ARG A 191 -17.55 0.64 -12.04
N LEU A 192 -17.80 1.32 -10.94
CA LEU A 192 -18.73 2.45 -10.88
C LEU A 192 -18.33 3.60 -11.82
N LEU A 193 -17.03 3.84 -11.98
CA LEU A 193 -16.50 4.84 -12.91
C LEU A 193 -16.36 4.35 -14.36
N SER A 194 -16.61 3.07 -14.62
CA SER A 194 -16.32 2.41 -15.91
C SER A 194 -14.87 2.67 -16.36
N VAL A 195 -13.93 2.61 -15.41
CA VAL A 195 -12.51 2.85 -15.65
C VAL A 195 -11.78 1.52 -15.75
N GLU A 196 -11.24 1.22 -16.94
CA GLU A 196 -10.37 0.06 -17.16
C GLU A 196 -8.94 0.35 -16.65
N TYR A 197 -8.79 0.56 -15.33
CA TYR A 197 -7.53 1.04 -14.75
C TYR A 197 -6.35 0.11 -15.07
N LYS A 198 -6.48 -1.19 -14.79
CA LYS A 198 -5.46 -2.23 -15.05
C LYS A 198 -4.97 -2.20 -16.49
N LYS A 199 -5.90 -2.16 -17.44
CA LYS A 199 -5.58 -2.15 -18.87
C LYS A 199 -4.84 -0.87 -19.27
N ASN A 200 -5.31 0.29 -18.81
CA ASN A 200 -4.67 1.56 -19.13
C ASN A 200 -3.28 1.71 -18.51
N ILE A 201 -3.10 1.25 -17.27
CA ILE A 201 -1.77 1.28 -16.62
C ILE A 201 -0.82 0.26 -17.25
N GLU A 202 -1.30 -0.89 -17.71
CA GLU A 202 -0.51 -1.86 -18.50
C GLU A 202 -0.06 -1.28 -19.84
N LEU A 203 -0.95 -0.60 -20.57
CA LEU A 203 -0.59 0.10 -21.81
C LEU A 203 0.48 1.18 -21.57
N LEU A 204 0.31 1.95 -20.49
CA LEU A 204 1.29 2.96 -20.10
C LEU A 204 2.64 2.33 -19.72
N PHE A 205 2.62 1.27 -18.92
CA PHE A 205 3.81 0.53 -18.52
C PHE A 205 4.54 -0.08 -19.72
N LYS A 206 3.80 -0.62 -20.70
CA LYS A 206 4.36 -1.19 -21.93
C LYS A 206 5.17 -0.15 -22.72
N GLU A 207 4.71 1.10 -22.79
CA GLU A 207 5.46 2.19 -23.42
C GLU A 207 6.62 2.67 -22.54
N TYR A 208 6.38 2.79 -21.24
CA TYR A 208 7.38 3.18 -20.25
C TYR A 208 8.59 2.27 -20.24
N VAL A 209 8.39 0.94 -20.32
CA VAL A 209 9.48 -0.02 -20.20
C VAL A 209 10.47 0.02 -21.37
N LYS A 210 10.11 0.66 -22.49
CA LYS A 210 11.04 0.93 -23.59
C LYS A 210 12.26 1.75 -23.13
N TYR A 211 12.15 2.52 -22.05
CA TYR A 211 13.28 3.18 -21.40
C TYR A 211 14.41 2.21 -21.03
N TYR A 212 14.04 1.03 -20.52
CA TYR A 212 14.97 0.00 -20.04
C TYR A 212 15.41 -0.96 -21.15
N LEU A 213 14.96 -0.73 -22.39
CA LEU A 213 15.22 -1.60 -23.54
C LEU A 213 15.94 -0.88 -24.67
N ASP A 214 15.66 0.42 -24.89
CA ASP A 214 16.25 1.22 -25.96
C ASP A 214 17.21 2.27 -25.41
N LYS A 215 18.49 2.09 -25.72
CA LYS A 215 19.55 3.04 -25.38
C LYS A 215 19.25 4.44 -25.89
N ASN A 216 18.68 4.60 -27.09
CA ASN A 216 18.40 5.92 -27.65
C ASN A 216 17.35 6.70 -26.85
N ILE A 217 16.41 6.00 -26.21
CA ILE A 217 15.42 6.60 -25.32
C ILE A 217 16.13 7.06 -24.05
N SER A 218 16.86 6.16 -23.38
CA SER A 218 17.54 6.46 -22.12
C SER A 218 18.57 7.58 -22.21
N LYS A 219 19.22 7.75 -23.38
CA LYS A 219 20.17 8.85 -23.64
C LYS A 219 19.51 10.22 -23.72
N ARG A 220 18.24 10.28 -24.12
CA ARG A 220 17.51 11.53 -24.39
C ARG A 220 16.65 11.97 -23.21
N TYR A 221 16.12 11.01 -22.45
CA TYR A 221 15.12 11.27 -21.41
C TYR A 221 15.62 10.79 -20.06
N THR A 222 15.19 11.44 -18.98
CA THR A 222 15.16 10.79 -17.66
C THR A 222 13.97 9.84 -17.59
N ILE A 223 13.95 8.96 -16.57
CA ILE A 223 12.81 8.06 -16.30
C ILE A 223 11.50 8.85 -16.18
N ARG A 224 11.53 9.96 -15.43
CA ARG A 224 10.39 10.87 -15.24
C ARG A 224 9.94 11.50 -16.56
N ASP A 225 10.87 12.05 -17.34
CA ASP A 225 10.55 12.71 -18.62
C ASP A 225 9.93 11.71 -19.61
N TRP A 226 10.45 10.47 -19.66
CA TRP A 226 9.91 9.43 -20.51
C TRP A 226 8.49 9.02 -20.09
N TRP A 227 8.22 8.89 -18.79
CA TRP A 227 6.88 8.61 -18.28
C TRP A 227 5.86 9.69 -18.69
N TYR A 228 6.22 10.98 -18.55
CA TYR A 228 5.37 12.08 -19.03
C TYR A 228 5.06 11.96 -20.52
N LYS A 229 6.07 11.61 -21.33
CA LYS A 229 5.91 11.43 -22.76
C LYS A 229 5.00 10.24 -23.10
N CYS A 230 5.17 9.09 -22.45
CA CYS A 230 4.30 7.92 -22.63
C CYS A 230 2.84 8.22 -22.25
N ALA A 231 2.63 8.88 -21.11
CA ALA A 231 1.29 9.26 -20.65
C ALA A 231 0.62 10.21 -21.65
N SER A 232 1.36 11.21 -22.15
CA SER A 232 0.86 12.14 -23.17
C SER A 232 0.48 11.43 -24.48
N GLN A 233 1.31 10.51 -24.97
CA GLN A 233 1.04 9.72 -26.18
C GLN A 233 -0.24 8.90 -26.07
N LEU A 234 -0.53 8.37 -24.88
CA LEU A 234 -1.73 7.59 -24.58
C LEU A 234 -2.92 8.46 -24.13
N GLN A 235 -2.76 9.78 -24.09
CA GLN A 235 -3.78 10.73 -23.60
C GLN A 235 -4.25 10.41 -22.16
N LEU A 236 -3.33 9.88 -21.35
CA LEU A 236 -3.55 9.62 -19.94
C LEU A 236 -2.90 10.73 -19.09
N PRO A 237 -3.49 11.10 -17.94
CA PRO A 237 -2.79 11.96 -17.00
C PRO A 237 -1.51 11.26 -16.50
N PRO A 238 -0.36 11.95 -16.40
CA PRO A 238 0.88 11.34 -15.90
C PRO A 238 0.73 10.74 -14.49
N ASN A 239 -0.09 11.36 -13.64
CA ASN A 239 -0.48 10.83 -12.34
C ASN A 239 -1.72 9.94 -12.40
N TYR A 240 -1.89 9.13 -13.46
CA TYR A 240 -3.02 8.22 -13.65
C TYR A 240 -3.22 7.31 -12.43
N PHE A 241 -4.13 7.73 -11.55
CA PHE A 241 -4.60 7.03 -10.37
C PHE A 241 -5.88 7.73 -9.89
N PRO A 242 -7.01 7.02 -9.79
CA PRO A 242 -8.23 7.64 -9.29
C PRO A 242 -8.07 8.02 -7.83
N GLN A 243 -8.28 9.30 -7.49
CA GLN A 243 -8.03 9.81 -6.13
C GLN A 243 -9.22 9.52 -5.20
N PHE A 244 -9.49 8.23 -4.94
CA PHE A 244 -10.65 7.84 -4.13
C PHE A 244 -10.36 7.67 -2.65
N GLU A 245 -9.08 7.60 -2.26
CA GLU A 245 -8.64 7.57 -0.85
C GLU A 245 -9.20 8.76 -0.05
N GLU A 246 -9.43 9.90 -0.70
CA GLU A 246 -9.99 11.09 -0.06
C GLU A 246 -11.43 10.90 0.45
N PHE A 247 -12.20 9.96 -0.14
CA PHE A 247 -13.55 9.62 0.35
C PHE A 247 -13.51 8.93 1.72
N PHE A 248 -12.37 8.35 2.07
CA PHE A 248 -12.22 7.56 3.29
C PHE A 248 -11.69 8.37 4.47
N LYS A 249 -11.17 9.60 4.28
CA LYS A 249 -10.57 10.39 5.38
C LYS A 249 -11.44 10.48 6.64
N THR A 250 -12.77 10.51 6.50
CA THR A 250 -13.71 10.56 7.63
C THR A 250 -14.12 9.17 8.14
N PRO A 251 -14.68 8.24 7.32
CA PRO A 251 -15.18 6.96 7.84
C PRO A 251 -14.08 5.95 8.21
N ILE A 252 -12.84 6.14 7.78
CA ILE A 252 -11.77 5.14 7.94
C ILE A 252 -11.46 4.80 9.40
N GLN A 253 -11.56 5.78 10.30
CA GLN A 253 -11.32 5.54 11.72
C GLN A 253 -12.46 4.70 12.33
N ASP A 254 -13.70 4.99 11.96
CA ASP A 254 -14.87 4.23 12.44
C ASP A 254 -14.83 2.78 11.94
N ILE A 255 -14.45 2.56 10.68
CA ILE A 255 -14.28 1.21 10.12
C ILE A 255 -13.12 0.49 10.80
N SER A 256 -11.99 1.17 11.04
CA SER A 256 -10.84 0.59 11.72
C SER A 256 -11.18 0.17 13.15
N ASN A 257 -11.91 1.01 13.89
CA ASN A 257 -12.38 0.69 15.22
C ASN A 257 -13.34 -0.52 15.21
N LEU A 258 -14.24 -0.59 14.23
CA LEU A 258 -15.14 -1.73 14.05
C LEU A 258 -14.36 -3.02 13.77
N PHE A 259 -13.33 -2.96 12.92
CA PHE A 259 -12.47 -4.11 12.65
C PHE A 259 -11.76 -4.58 13.92
N ILE A 260 -11.21 -3.68 14.73
CA ILE A 260 -10.61 -4.03 16.03
C ILE A 260 -11.62 -4.75 16.94
N SER A 261 -12.84 -4.23 17.04
CA SER A 261 -13.90 -4.88 17.83
C SER A 261 -14.17 -6.31 17.36
N PHE A 262 -14.23 -6.55 16.04
CA PHE A 262 -14.40 -7.92 15.52
C PHE A 262 -13.24 -8.84 15.89
N LEU A 263 -11.99 -8.37 15.83
CA LEU A 263 -10.84 -9.17 16.23
C LEU A 263 -10.95 -9.61 17.70
N ILE A 264 -11.48 -8.76 18.57
CA ILE A 264 -11.61 -9.04 20.00
C ILE A 264 -12.83 -9.94 20.29
N GLU A 265 -13.98 -9.63 19.71
CA GLU A 265 -15.27 -10.23 20.07
C GLU A 265 -15.51 -11.58 19.40
N HIS A 266 -14.94 -11.84 18.21
CA HIS A 266 -15.31 -13.00 17.39
C HIS A 266 -14.17 -13.96 17.09
N CYS A 267 -12.97 -13.67 17.55
CA CYS A 267 -11.86 -14.62 17.47
C CYS A 267 -11.74 -15.36 18.79
N GLU A 268 -12.30 -16.56 18.88
CA GLU A 268 -12.20 -17.44 20.05
C GLU A 268 -11.40 -18.70 19.73
N PHE A 269 -10.70 -19.24 20.72
CA PHE A 269 -9.92 -20.47 20.55
C PHE A 269 -10.23 -21.47 21.68
N PRO A 270 -10.07 -22.78 21.43
CA PRO A 270 -10.30 -23.80 22.44
C PRO A 270 -9.13 -23.86 23.41
N LEU A 271 -9.43 -23.78 24.71
CA LEU A 271 -8.50 -24.04 25.79
C LEU A 271 -8.74 -25.44 26.36
N TYR A 272 -7.71 -26.30 26.29
CA TYR A 272 -7.73 -27.63 26.90
C TYR A 272 -7.24 -27.57 28.35
N ARG A 273 -8.07 -27.99 29.32
CA ARG A 273 -7.63 -28.19 30.72
C ARG A 273 -7.02 -29.58 30.88
N GLY A 274 -5.71 -29.65 31.04
CA GLY A 274 -4.99 -30.89 31.38
C GLY A 274 -3.54 -30.84 30.94
N THR A 275 -2.62 -31.39 31.75
CA THR A 275 -1.18 -31.29 31.52
C THR A 275 -0.64 -32.15 30.37
N LYS A 276 -1.47 -32.99 29.73
CA LYS A 276 -1.00 -33.90 28.68
C LYS A 276 -2.09 -34.12 27.63
N ASN A 277 -1.88 -33.49 26.46
CA ASN A 277 -2.49 -33.76 25.16
C ASN A 277 -3.81 -33.03 24.84
N GLU A 278 -3.75 -32.27 23.73
CA GLU A 278 -4.87 -31.70 22.95
C GLU A 278 -5.88 -32.75 22.45
N SER A 279 -5.56 -34.05 22.63
CA SER A 279 -6.40 -35.20 22.26
C SER A 279 -7.20 -35.79 23.42
N SER A 280 -7.08 -35.28 24.65
CA SER A 280 -7.86 -35.79 25.78
C SER A 280 -9.22 -35.11 25.87
N THR A 281 -10.24 -35.92 26.14
CA THR A 281 -11.69 -35.68 26.27
C THR A 281 -12.10 -34.66 27.35
N GLY A 282 -11.25 -33.68 27.66
CA GLY A 282 -11.56 -32.56 28.54
C GLY A 282 -12.60 -31.64 27.93
N LYS A 283 -13.44 -31.03 28.78
CA LYS A 283 -14.41 -30.00 28.37
C LYS A 283 -13.66 -28.84 27.69
N LYS A 284 -13.88 -28.66 26.38
CA LYS A 284 -13.40 -27.50 25.62
C LYS A 284 -14.02 -26.23 26.23
N ARG A 285 -13.19 -25.31 26.71
CA ARG A 285 -13.64 -23.95 27.05
C ARG A 285 -13.10 -23.01 26.00
N TRP A 286 -14.00 -22.32 25.32
CA TRP A 286 -13.64 -21.27 24.39
C TRP A 286 -13.29 -19.99 25.16
N GLN A 287 -12.26 -19.30 24.67
CA GLN A 287 -11.80 -18.02 25.21
C GLN A 287 -11.44 -17.08 24.07
N HIS A 288 -11.60 -15.78 24.30
CA HIS A 288 -11.17 -14.77 23.34
C HIS A 288 -9.65 -14.83 23.12
N ALA A 289 -9.28 -14.83 21.85
CA ALA A 289 -7.90 -14.85 21.39
C ALA A 289 -7.19 -13.51 21.65
N PHE A 290 -7.95 -12.41 21.67
CA PHE A 290 -7.42 -11.06 21.79
C PHE A 290 -8.12 -10.25 22.88
N SER A 291 -7.42 -9.25 23.41
CA SER A 291 -7.95 -8.28 24.37
C SER A 291 -7.22 -6.94 24.21
N ILE A 292 -7.81 -5.86 24.73
CA ILE A 292 -7.14 -4.55 24.80
C ILE A 292 -6.37 -4.47 26.12
N GLY A 293 -5.13 -4.02 26.06
CA GLY A 293 -4.41 -3.57 27.24
C GLY A 293 -3.63 -2.30 26.99
N GLU A 294 -3.22 -1.65 28.07
CA GLU A 294 -2.41 -0.43 28.01
C GLU A 294 -1.01 -0.72 28.52
N VAL A 295 -0.02 -0.13 27.86
CA VAL A 295 1.39 -0.18 28.24
C VAL A 295 1.85 1.24 28.48
N GLN A 296 2.47 1.45 29.64
CA GLN A 296 3.11 2.71 30.00
C GLN A 296 4.48 2.79 29.29
N ILE A 297 4.70 3.86 28.54
CA ILE A 297 5.95 4.15 27.84
C ILE A 297 6.51 5.44 28.45
N GLU A 298 7.71 5.35 29.01
CA GLU A 298 8.44 6.51 29.52
C GLU A 298 9.41 6.99 28.44
N GLU A 299 9.19 8.21 27.94
CA GLU A 299 10.04 8.84 26.94
C GLU A 299 10.73 10.06 27.56
N LEU A 300 11.96 10.35 27.13
CA LEU A 300 12.63 11.59 27.52
C LEU A 300 11.83 12.79 27.00
N ASN A 301 11.47 13.73 27.88
CA ASN A 301 10.76 14.94 27.48
C ASN A 301 11.71 15.83 26.65
N PRO A 302 11.45 16.06 25.35
CA PRO A 302 12.34 16.85 24.51
C PRO A 302 12.39 18.34 24.89
N HIS A 303 11.41 18.80 25.67
CA HIS A 303 11.21 20.22 26.00
C HIS A 303 11.62 20.59 27.43
N GLU A 304 11.84 19.60 28.30
CA GLU A 304 12.25 19.81 29.69
C GLU A 304 13.45 18.91 29.96
N GLY A 305 14.65 19.48 29.98
CA GLY A 305 15.94 18.77 29.99
C GLY A 305 16.20 17.81 31.16
N LEU A 306 15.24 17.61 32.08
CA LEU A 306 15.24 16.66 33.18
C LEU A 306 13.79 16.23 33.48
N GLY A 307 13.24 15.28 32.70
CA GLY A 307 11.93 14.69 32.97
C GLY A 307 11.54 13.59 31.98
N TYR A 308 10.88 12.54 32.47
CA TYR A 308 10.26 11.53 31.62
C TYR A 308 8.81 11.91 31.36
N LYS A 309 8.39 11.95 30.09
CA LYS A 309 6.99 11.98 29.71
C LYS A 309 6.46 10.55 29.74
N THR A 310 5.45 10.31 30.56
CA THR A 310 4.71 9.06 30.56
C THR A 310 3.61 9.12 29.50
N ASN A 311 3.70 8.27 28.48
CA ASN A 311 2.66 8.05 27.48
C ASN A 311 2.01 6.68 27.71
N PHE A 312 0.71 6.57 27.47
CA PHE A 312 0.01 5.28 27.47
C PHE A 312 -0.24 4.84 26.03
N CYS A 313 0.23 3.65 25.68
CA CYS A 313 -0.01 3.04 24.38
C CYS A 313 -1.05 1.94 24.50
N LYS A 314 -2.14 2.04 23.73
CA LYS A 314 -3.13 0.96 23.63
C LYS A 314 -2.60 -0.14 22.72
N MET A 315 -2.67 -1.37 23.22
CA MET A 315 -2.14 -2.57 22.57
C MET A 315 -3.26 -3.60 22.39
N LEU A 316 -3.25 -4.29 21.25
CA LEU A 316 -3.97 -5.54 21.06
C LEU A 316 -3.12 -6.67 21.64
N LYS A 317 -3.54 -7.24 22.77
CA LYS A 317 -2.88 -8.36 23.46
C LYS A 317 -3.37 -9.69 22.92
N VAL A 318 -2.43 -10.56 22.56
CA VAL A 318 -2.69 -11.95 22.17
C VAL A 318 -2.76 -12.81 23.44
N HIS A 319 -3.71 -13.72 23.50
CA HIS A 319 -3.82 -14.65 24.62
C HIS A 319 -2.54 -15.49 24.76
N TYR A 320 -2.06 -15.65 26.00
CA TYR A 320 -0.79 -16.33 26.31
C TYR A 320 -0.72 -17.74 25.71
N HIS A 321 -1.80 -18.52 25.78
CA HIS A 321 -1.82 -19.87 25.20
C HIS A 321 -1.64 -19.88 23.67
N ILE A 322 -2.16 -18.88 22.95
CA ILE A 322 -1.95 -18.80 21.50
C ILE A 322 -0.48 -18.52 21.22
N SER A 323 0.04 -17.43 21.79
CA SER A 323 1.41 -16.97 21.53
C SER A 323 2.49 -17.96 21.99
N GLU A 324 2.37 -18.52 23.19
CA GLU A 324 3.44 -19.32 23.79
C GLU A 324 3.30 -20.82 23.62
N ILE A 325 2.08 -21.33 23.39
CA ILE A 325 1.82 -22.78 23.31
C ILE A 325 1.45 -23.17 21.88
N TYR A 326 0.45 -22.55 21.27
CA TYR A 326 0.04 -22.93 19.92
C TYR A 326 1.08 -22.51 18.87
N CYS A 327 1.49 -21.23 18.85
CA CYS A 327 2.45 -20.74 17.85
C CYS A 327 3.83 -21.42 17.97
N SER A 328 4.27 -21.77 19.18
CA SER A 328 5.56 -22.45 19.39
C SER A 328 5.55 -23.91 18.94
N ARG A 329 4.42 -24.61 19.13
CA ARG A 329 4.28 -26.04 18.81
C ARG A 329 3.88 -26.30 17.36
N HIS A 330 2.87 -25.61 16.86
CA HIS A 330 2.35 -25.84 15.50
C HIS A 330 3.21 -25.15 14.46
N GLN A 331 3.67 -23.93 14.79
CA GLN A 331 4.42 -23.04 13.90
C GLN A 331 3.65 -22.71 12.61
N PHE A 332 3.91 -21.54 12.03
CA PHE A 332 3.32 -21.16 10.75
C PHE A 332 4.07 -21.82 9.59
N GLU A 333 3.33 -22.35 8.62
CA GLU A 333 3.90 -22.82 7.34
C GLU A 333 4.33 -21.63 6.46
N TYR A 334 3.65 -20.50 6.57
CA TYR A 334 3.93 -19.28 5.82
C TYR A 334 4.21 -18.09 6.74
N LEU A 335 5.14 -17.25 6.31
CA LEU A 335 5.37 -15.92 6.86
C LEU A 335 4.57 -14.91 6.04
N TYR A 336 3.96 -13.95 6.72
CA TYR A 336 3.04 -12.99 6.11
C TYR A 336 3.68 -11.62 6.08
N PHE A 337 3.89 -11.08 4.88
CA PHE A 337 4.45 -9.75 4.68
C PHE A 337 3.45 -8.88 3.95
N GLU A 338 3.32 -7.62 4.36
CA GLU A 338 2.52 -6.66 3.61
C GLU A 338 3.14 -6.50 2.22
N SER A 339 2.40 -6.85 1.16
CA SER A 339 2.98 -7.04 -0.18
C SER A 339 3.71 -5.80 -0.70
N HIS A 340 3.24 -4.63 -0.29
CA HIS A 340 3.77 -3.34 -0.70
C HIS A 340 5.11 -2.95 -0.05
N LEU A 341 5.51 -3.67 1.00
CA LEU A 341 6.81 -3.50 1.64
C LEU A 341 7.85 -4.43 1.01
N LEU A 342 7.41 -5.39 0.16
CA LEU A 342 8.31 -6.27 -0.55
C LEU A 342 8.93 -5.58 -1.77
N PRO A 343 10.13 -6.02 -2.21
CA PRO A 343 10.74 -5.53 -3.44
C PRO A 343 9.83 -5.75 -4.65
N MET A 344 9.80 -4.77 -5.55
CA MET A 344 9.01 -4.85 -6.78
C MET A 344 9.67 -5.80 -7.81
N LYS A 345 8.83 -6.49 -8.59
CA LYS A 345 9.27 -7.38 -9.68
C LYS A 345 9.65 -6.64 -10.97
N VAL A 346 9.32 -5.36 -11.05
CA VAL A 346 9.46 -4.49 -12.23
C VAL A 346 10.01 -3.13 -11.81
N PRO A 347 10.50 -2.31 -12.75
CA PRO A 347 10.85 -0.93 -12.45
C PRO A 347 9.64 -0.20 -11.83
N PRO A 348 9.87 0.59 -10.76
CA PRO A 348 8.80 1.27 -10.06
C PRO A 348 8.14 2.32 -10.95
N ARG A 349 6.91 2.69 -10.58
CA ARG A 349 6.30 3.91 -11.11
C ARG A 349 7.12 5.12 -10.65
N PRO A 350 7.52 6.02 -11.57
CA PRO A 350 8.42 7.10 -11.21
C PRO A 350 7.75 8.17 -10.35
N TRP A 351 8.53 8.76 -9.45
CA TRP A 351 8.25 10.05 -8.83
C TRP A 351 8.22 11.14 -9.89
N LEU A 352 7.14 11.91 -9.89
CA LEU A 352 6.93 13.02 -10.82
C LEU A 352 7.14 14.37 -10.13
N ASP A 353 6.92 15.46 -10.86
CA ASP A 353 7.03 16.81 -10.32
C ASP A 353 6.13 16.99 -9.07
N ARG A 354 6.65 17.72 -8.07
CA ARG A 354 6.10 17.84 -6.70
C ARG A 354 5.91 16.51 -5.96
N GLY A 355 6.73 15.50 -6.22
CA GLY A 355 6.70 14.24 -5.49
C GLY A 355 5.39 13.46 -5.67
N LYS A 356 4.68 13.70 -6.79
CA LYS A 356 3.47 12.94 -7.13
C LYS A 356 3.84 11.51 -7.56
N CYS A 357 2.86 10.62 -7.49
CA CYS A 357 2.97 9.18 -7.78
C CYS A 357 3.72 8.41 -6.70
N GLY A 358 4.93 7.94 -7.00
CA GLY A 358 5.68 7.01 -6.16
C GLY A 358 5.54 5.56 -6.61
N PRO A 359 6.31 4.66 -6.01
CA PRO A 359 6.74 3.43 -6.67
C PRO A 359 5.61 2.46 -7.01
N ASN A 360 4.56 2.42 -6.18
CA ASN A 360 3.40 1.55 -6.38
C ASN A 360 2.52 2.01 -7.55
N TYR A 361 1.96 1.06 -8.28
CA TYR A 361 1.05 1.35 -9.38
C TYR A 361 -0.38 1.58 -8.90
N PHE A 362 -0.83 0.88 -7.84
CA PHE A 362 -2.19 1.00 -7.30
C PHE A 362 -2.33 1.91 -6.09
N PHE A 363 -1.25 2.49 -5.57
CA PHE A 363 -1.31 3.29 -4.35
C PHE A 363 -0.44 4.52 -4.46
N LYS A 364 -0.90 5.62 -3.86
CA LYS A 364 -0.04 6.76 -3.62
C LYS A 364 0.98 6.39 -2.55
N SER A 365 2.23 6.78 -2.78
CA SER A 365 3.27 6.66 -1.78
C SER A 365 3.62 8.04 -1.25
N LYS A 366 3.93 8.12 0.05
CA LYS A 366 4.48 9.35 0.63
C LYS A 366 5.95 9.45 0.23
N LEU A 367 6.36 10.62 -0.28
CA LEU A 367 7.76 10.88 -0.64
C LEU A 367 8.62 10.93 0.62
N ILE A 368 8.16 11.68 1.61
CA ILE A 368 8.81 11.78 2.93
C ILE A 368 8.10 10.80 3.85
N ARG A 369 8.87 9.94 4.53
CA ARG A 369 8.33 9.03 5.53
C ARG A 369 7.81 9.83 6.73
N ASP A 370 6.75 9.32 7.36
CA ASP A 370 6.28 9.91 8.60
C ASP A 370 7.39 9.78 9.66
N MET A 371 7.60 10.86 10.43
CA MET A 371 8.59 10.93 11.50
C MET A 371 7.85 10.84 12.83
N ASP A 372 8.22 9.88 13.67
CA ASP A 372 7.52 9.63 14.95
C ASP A 372 7.66 10.82 15.92
N GLU A 373 8.70 11.66 15.75
CA GLU A 373 8.91 12.90 16.49
C GLU A 373 7.89 14.00 16.13
N TYR A 374 7.22 13.88 14.97
CA TYR A 374 6.27 14.87 14.45
C TYR A 374 4.94 14.25 14.01
N PRO A 375 4.21 13.56 14.91
CA PRO A 375 3.03 12.74 14.55
C PRO A 375 1.85 13.57 14.05
N HIS A 376 1.81 14.87 14.38
CA HIS A 376 0.75 15.80 13.97
C HIS A 376 1.07 16.57 12.70
N LEU A 377 2.30 16.41 12.16
CA LEU A 377 2.76 17.16 11.00
C LEU A 377 2.72 16.30 9.74
N ASN A 378 1.91 16.69 8.76
CA ASN A 378 2.00 16.08 7.43
C ASN A 378 3.18 16.69 6.66
N LEU A 379 4.36 16.08 6.81
CA LEU A 379 5.61 16.54 6.18
C LEU A 379 5.50 16.66 4.66
N ASN A 380 4.75 15.77 4.02
CA ASN A 380 4.56 15.82 2.57
C ASN A 380 3.76 17.05 2.17
N SER A 381 2.69 17.41 2.90
CA SER A 381 1.94 18.64 2.60
C SER A 381 2.76 19.90 2.91
N GLU A 382 3.47 19.91 4.04
CA GLU A 382 4.35 21.03 4.39
C GLU A 382 5.44 21.28 3.33
N LEU A 383 6.13 20.23 2.88
CA LEU A 383 7.20 20.39 1.90
C LEU A 383 6.64 20.65 0.50
N LEU A 384 5.75 19.77 0.02
CA LEU A 384 5.37 19.70 -1.39
C LEU A 384 4.31 20.74 -1.77
N ASP A 385 3.43 21.13 -0.83
CA ASP A 385 2.37 22.10 -1.10
C ASP A 385 2.72 23.51 -0.64
N LYS A 386 3.46 23.67 0.46
CA LYS A 386 3.73 25.00 1.05
C LYS A 386 5.12 25.55 0.74
N ARG A 387 6.16 24.70 0.67
CA ARG A 387 7.56 25.17 0.53
C ARG A 387 8.10 25.08 -0.89
N ILE A 388 7.69 24.10 -1.69
CA ILE A 388 8.06 24.01 -3.11
C ILE A 388 7.17 24.95 -3.92
N GLU A 389 7.68 26.14 -4.20
CA GLU A 389 6.97 27.16 -4.98
C GLU A 389 6.90 26.74 -6.46
N ASN A 390 8.04 26.37 -7.04
CA ASN A 390 8.15 25.96 -8.44
C ASN A 390 8.10 24.42 -8.58
N LYS A 391 7.22 23.92 -9.45
CA LYS A 391 7.03 22.48 -9.72
C LYS A 391 8.35 21.78 -10.12
N ILE A 392 9.26 22.50 -10.78
CA ILE A 392 10.50 21.93 -11.32
C ILE A 392 11.69 22.00 -10.35
N GLN A 393 11.55 22.73 -9.23
CA GLN A 393 12.62 23.02 -8.28
C GLN A 393 13.27 21.77 -7.67
N ALA A 394 12.47 20.73 -7.43
CA ALA A 394 12.91 19.49 -6.80
C ALA A 394 13.11 18.33 -7.80
N ARG A 395 13.05 18.58 -9.11
CA ARG A 395 13.26 17.53 -10.12
C ARG A 395 14.55 16.73 -9.96
N PRO A 396 15.71 17.31 -9.63
CA PRO A 396 16.92 16.53 -9.42
C PRO A 396 16.76 15.48 -8.31
N VAL A 397 16.00 15.80 -7.25
CA VAL A 397 15.71 14.87 -6.15
C VAL A 397 14.82 13.73 -6.63
N PHE A 398 13.77 14.04 -7.39
CA PHE A 398 12.87 13.01 -7.92
C PHE A 398 13.55 12.10 -8.93
N ASP A 399 14.37 12.66 -9.83
CA ASP A 399 15.12 11.88 -10.82
C ASP A 399 16.15 10.97 -10.11
N ALA A 400 16.87 11.46 -9.10
CA ALA A 400 17.76 10.61 -8.31
C ALA A 400 17.03 9.46 -7.59
N LEU A 401 15.85 9.72 -7.02
CA LEU A 401 15.03 8.67 -6.41
C LEU A 401 14.54 7.64 -7.44
N ASN A 402 14.23 8.08 -8.66
CA ASN A 402 13.82 7.20 -9.74
C ASN A 402 14.98 6.29 -10.18
N ASP A 403 16.19 6.83 -10.30
CA ASP A 403 17.38 6.05 -10.67
C ASP A 403 17.71 5.00 -9.61
N LEU A 404 17.69 5.40 -8.32
CA LEU A 404 17.89 4.49 -7.20
C LEU A 404 16.83 3.38 -7.16
N GLY A 405 15.56 3.75 -7.26
CA GLY A 405 14.44 2.80 -7.20
C GLY A 405 14.38 1.85 -8.40
N SER A 406 14.92 2.26 -9.54
CA SER A 406 14.91 1.47 -10.78
C SER A 406 16.13 0.57 -10.95
N THR A 407 17.07 0.60 -10.00
CA THR A 407 18.24 -0.29 -10.00
C THR A 407 17.79 -1.74 -9.77
N PRO A 408 18.03 -2.67 -10.72
CA PRO A 408 17.58 -4.05 -10.59
C PRO A 408 18.46 -4.84 -9.61
N TRP A 409 17.83 -5.70 -8.81
CA TRP A 409 18.50 -6.56 -7.82
C TRP A 409 18.24 -8.04 -8.11
N LYS A 410 19.16 -8.90 -7.67
CA LYS A 410 18.98 -10.35 -7.64
C LYS A 410 19.60 -10.93 -6.37
N ILE A 411 19.06 -12.04 -5.90
CA ILE A 411 19.64 -12.80 -4.79
C ILE A 411 20.90 -13.52 -5.31
N ASN A 412 21.98 -13.53 -4.52
CA ASN A 412 23.13 -14.37 -4.79
C ASN A 412 22.85 -15.80 -4.31
N GLU A 413 22.69 -16.73 -5.25
CA GLU A 413 22.33 -18.12 -4.95
C GLU A 413 23.51 -18.99 -4.52
N VAL A 414 24.75 -18.47 -4.55
CA VAL A 414 25.93 -19.21 -4.10
C VAL A 414 25.87 -19.37 -2.59
N ARG A 415 25.32 -20.51 -2.13
CA ARG A 415 25.50 -21.01 -0.78
C ARG A 415 26.98 -21.38 -0.62
N ASN A 416 27.77 -20.47 -0.04
CA ASN A 416 29.02 -20.91 0.55
C ASN A 416 28.65 -21.90 1.66
N ASN A 417 28.98 -23.17 1.46
CA ASN A 417 28.94 -24.20 2.50
C ASN A 417 29.84 -23.72 3.65
N PHE A 418 29.24 -23.17 4.69
CA PHE A 418 29.91 -22.87 5.96
C PHE A 418 29.47 -23.89 7.00
#